data_AF-A0A7C6BJK7-F1
#
_entry.id   AF-A0A7C6BJK7-F1
#
_cell.length_a   1.000
_cell.length_b   1.000
_cell.length_c   1.000
_cell.angle_alpha   90.00
_cell.angle_beta   90.00
_cell.angle_gamma   90.00
#
_symmetry.space_group_name_H-M   'P 1'
#
loop_
_entity.id
_entity.type
_entity.pdbx_description
1 polymer ?
#
loop_
_entity_poly.entity_id
_entity_poly.type
_entity_poly.pdbx_seq_one_letter_code
_entity_poly.pdbx_strand_id
1 'polypeptide(L)'
;MTYRSLYRKWRPQVFEEIVGQEVASRLLTNALKSGQINHAYLFCGPRGVGKTTTARILARSVNCAQGITAQPCGVCSSCIRIIEGNSLDCIEIDAASHRGIDDIRDLREKVKYSPIESRFKVYIIDEVHMLTTEAFNALLKTLEEPPAHAIFILATTEPHRLPDTILSRCLRINFNSIENEAMVQHLSKITNQEGFSIEEAALYLIAQKSAGSLRDAVSFLEQLMSWEEKRITYEHATLVLREVDQSDLDALFVLLSKGDCGMVLLKTNEWILRGLEPEDIARSLSQYFHSLLILSLIESPSPSGIAPQRIQILQEMVSPRPVLALRKILQRLQGLELEIRRSSHPQILLELALLDIIDLLANQQKSMDLTTSPERAPVKEMSVPNKKSPISYSSLTNTQSVNAFDDEWQTILQRLKKRKISLYAFLQEAELREDSNSKLILAFGPNNRFHKESVERKENFQIIIDVLQEIRGKKCQLECVIDSSNNSDESEQIPSDETDHVVPNNFNNDKILINKVENNNNQVKPFLAAVEIFGGLVVEYSAIDDHLRIGWEETDFEKSDEGSPENAG
;
A
#
# COMPACT_ATOMS: atom_id res chain seq x y z
N MET A 1 -1.98 -23.62 -38.20
CA MET A 1 -1.00 -22.72 -37.57
C MET A 1 -1.28 -22.70 -36.08
N THR A 2 -0.30 -22.97 -35.25
CA THR A 2 -0.44 -22.91 -33.79
C THR A 2 -0.81 -21.49 -33.39
N TYR A 3 -1.97 -21.31 -32.75
CA TYR A 3 -2.41 -20.02 -32.22
C TYR A 3 -1.33 -19.48 -31.27
N ARG A 4 -0.76 -18.33 -31.60
CA ARG A 4 0.24 -17.63 -30.78
C ARG A 4 -0.45 -16.42 -30.20
N SER A 5 -0.45 -16.31 -28.87
CA SER A 5 -1.10 -15.18 -28.19
C SER A 5 -0.55 -13.84 -28.68
N LEU A 6 -1.41 -12.83 -28.66
CA LEU A 6 -1.13 -11.50 -29.18
C LEU A 6 0.07 -10.87 -28.46
N TYR A 7 0.12 -11.04 -27.14
CA TYR A 7 1.26 -10.63 -26.31
C TYR A 7 2.60 -11.24 -26.77
N ARG A 8 2.61 -12.51 -27.22
CA ARG A 8 3.84 -13.15 -27.71
C ARG A 8 4.20 -12.74 -29.13
N LYS A 9 3.20 -12.41 -29.96
CA LYS A 9 3.38 -11.94 -31.34
C LYS A 9 3.93 -10.52 -31.36
N TRP A 10 3.40 -9.65 -30.51
CA TRP A 10 3.73 -8.22 -30.43
C TRP A 10 4.77 -7.85 -29.39
N ARG A 11 5.46 -8.86 -28.82
CA ARG A 11 6.54 -8.61 -27.88
C ARG A 11 7.66 -7.83 -28.59
N PRO A 12 8.09 -6.67 -28.06
CA PRO A 12 9.17 -5.88 -28.63
C PRO A 12 10.43 -6.71 -28.93
N GLN A 13 10.99 -6.52 -30.12
CA GLN A 13 12.18 -7.20 -30.60
C GLN A 13 13.44 -6.35 -30.46
N VAL A 14 13.31 -5.02 -30.48
CA VAL A 14 14.41 -4.06 -30.31
C VAL A 14 14.07 -3.01 -29.25
N PHE A 15 15.07 -2.29 -28.74
CA PHE A 15 14.84 -1.28 -27.68
C PHE A 15 13.91 -0.14 -28.12
N GLU A 16 13.92 0.21 -29.40
CA GLU A 16 13.08 1.29 -29.98
C GLU A 16 11.58 0.97 -29.98
N GLU A 17 11.22 -0.32 -29.91
CA GLU A 17 9.83 -0.77 -29.87
C GLU A 17 9.25 -0.80 -28.45
N ILE A 18 10.08 -0.57 -27.43
CA ILE A 18 9.64 -0.58 -26.03
C ILE A 18 8.87 0.71 -25.74
N VAL A 19 7.60 0.57 -25.36
CA VAL A 19 6.69 1.70 -25.11
C VAL A 19 6.88 2.26 -23.70
N GLY A 20 7.03 3.58 -23.58
CA GLY A 20 7.03 4.32 -22.31
C GLY A 20 8.27 4.09 -21.43
N GLN A 21 9.37 3.59 -21.99
CA GLN A 21 10.61 3.30 -21.28
C GLN A 21 11.83 3.92 -21.99
N GLU A 22 11.73 5.19 -22.36
CA GLU A 22 12.75 5.89 -23.16
C GLU A 22 14.08 5.97 -22.40
N VAL A 23 14.04 6.23 -21.08
CA VAL A 23 15.25 6.35 -20.25
C VAL A 23 16.00 5.02 -20.19
N ALA A 24 15.30 3.93 -19.86
CA ALA A 24 15.91 2.59 -19.80
C ALA A 24 16.49 2.18 -21.15
N SER A 25 15.73 2.39 -22.24
CA SER A 25 16.15 2.05 -23.60
C SER A 25 17.38 2.84 -24.04
N ARG A 26 17.44 4.14 -23.72
CA ARG A 26 18.60 5.00 -24.01
C ARG A 26 19.84 4.59 -23.21
N LEU A 27 19.70 4.32 -21.91
CA LEU A 27 20.82 3.90 -21.06
C LEU A 27 21.46 2.61 -21.58
N LEU A 28 20.64 1.59 -21.89
CA LEU A 28 21.12 0.31 -22.42
C LEU A 28 21.73 0.46 -23.82
N THR A 29 21.11 1.26 -24.69
CA THR A 29 21.63 1.54 -26.03
C THR A 29 23.01 2.21 -25.96
N ASN A 30 23.19 3.18 -25.06
CA ASN A 30 24.45 3.88 -24.89
C ASN A 30 25.53 2.97 -24.32
N ALA A 31 25.22 2.13 -23.33
CA ALA A 31 26.15 1.16 -22.76
C ALA A 31 26.65 0.15 -23.80
N LEU A 32 25.77 -0.31 -24.69
CA LEU A 32 26.13 -1.19 -25.79
C LEU A 32 27.02 -0.51 -26.83
N LYS A 33 26.75 0.76 -27.16
CA LYS A 33 27.56 1.54 -28.11
C LYS A 33 28.94 1.90 -27.57
N SER A 34 29.05 2.19 -26.27
CA SER A 34 30.34 2.52 -25.63
C SER A 34 31.17 1.28 -25.27
N GLY A 35 30.60 0.07 -25.38
CA GLY A 35 31.22 -1.18 -24.95
C GLY A 35 31.32 -1.32 -23.42
N GLN A 36 30.72 -0.42 -22.65
CA GLN A 36 30.71 -0.44 -21.18
C GLN A 36 29.54 -1.27 -20.66
N ILE A 37 29.58 -2.57 -20.90
CA ILE A 37 28.56 -3.50 -20.42
C ILE A 37 28.86 -3.87 -18.96
N ASN A 38 27.91 -3.58 -18.07
CA ASN A 38 27.99 -4.01 -16.68
C ASN A 38 27.78 -5.52 -16.54
N HIS A 39 28.44 -6.13 -15.56
CA HIS A 39 28.27 -7.54 -15.24
C HIS A 39 26.93 -7.84 -14.56
N ALA A 40 26.28 -6.85 -13.94
CA ALA A 40 25.01 -7.00 -13.26
C ALA A 40 24.08 -5.79 -13.46
N TYR A 41 22.84 -6.06 -13.86
CA TYR A 41 21.75 -5.10 -14.00
C TYR A 41 20.60 -5.46 -13.06
N LEU A 42 19.98 -4.45 -12.46
CA LEU A 42 18.78 -4.60 -11.66
C LEU A 42 17.64 -3.78 -12.29
N PHE A 43 16.66 -4.47 -12.87
CA PHE A 43 15.47 -3.89 -13.48
C PHE A 43 14.34 -3.81 -12.45
N CYS A 44 14.01 -2.60 -12.03
CA CYS A 44 13.00 -2.32 -11.01
C CYS A 44 11.75 -1.71 -11.65
N GLY A 45 10.56 -2.17 -11.27
CA GLY A 45 9.33 -1.50 -11.67
C GLY A 45 8.10 -2.39 -11.62
N PRO A 46 6.90 -1.86 -11.86
CA PRO A 46 5.64 -2.61 -11.81
C PRO A 46 5.62 -3.82 -12.74
N ARG A 47 4.69 -4.75 -12.52
CA ARG A 47 4.51 -5.90 -13.40
C ARG A 47 4.06 -5.44 -14.79
N GLY A 48 4.49 -6.15 -15.83
CA GLY A 48 3.95 -5.97 -17.19
C GLY A 48 4.45 -4.74 -17.97
N VAL A 49 5.31 -3.89 -17.37
CA VAL A 49 5.93 -2.71 -18.02
C VAL A 49 7.06 -3.03 -18.99
N GLY A 50 7.51 -4.29 -19.07
CA GLY A 50 8.49 -4.75 -20.06
C GLY A 50 9.86 -5.23 -19.55
N LYS A 51 10.08 -5.30 -18.22
CA LYS A 51 11.38 -5.72 -17.61
C LYS A 51 12.02 -6.96 -18.27
N THR A 52 11.33 -8.10 -18.26
CA THR A 52 11.82 -9.37 -18.83
C THR A 52 11.99 -9.29 -20.35
N THR A 53 11.15 -8.49 -21.04
CA THR A 53 11.31 -8.25 -22.49
C THR A 53 12.59 -7.51 -22.77
N THR A 54 12.87 -6.43 -22.05
CA THR A 54 14.11 -5.65 -22.15
C THR A 54 15.33 -6.51 -21.81
N ALA A 55 15.21 -7.41 -20.83
CA ALA A 55 16.28 -8.35 -20.48
C ALA A 55 16.63 -9.28 -21.65
N ARG A 56 15.63 -9.84 -22.33
CA ARG A 56 15.84 -10.66 -23.54
C ARG A 56 16.37 -9.86 -24.72
N ILE A 57 15.99 -8.59 -24.87
CA ILE A 57 16.58 -7.71 -25.90
C ILE A 57 18.07 -7.48 -25.59
N LEU A 58 18.42 -7.19 -24.33
CA LEU A 58 19.81 -7.03 -23.91
C LEU A 58 20.63 -8.31 -24.12
N ALA A 59 20.10 -9.47 -23.75
CA ALA A 59 20.74 -10.76 -23.97
C ALA A 59 21.06 -11.01 -25.46
N ARG A 60 20.12 -10.67 -26.36
CA ARG A 60 20.36 -10.76 -27.81
C ARG A 60 21.34 -9.72 -28.31
N SER A 61 21.31 -8.52 -27.73
CA SER A 61 22.17 -7.39 -28.10
C SER A 61 23.65 -7.69 -27.85
N VAL A 62 23.96 -8.37 -26.75
CA VAL A 62 25.34 -8.76 -26.40
C VAL A 62 25.82 -10.03 -27.12
N ASN A 63 24.89 -10.91 -27.53
CA ASN A 63 25.20 -12.21 -28.14
C ASN A 63 24.91 -12.32 -29.63
N CYS A 64 24.49 -11.22 -30.29
CA CYS A 64 24.22 -11.22 -31.72
C CYS A 64 25.48 -11.60 -32.53
N ALA A 65 25.31 -12.43 -33.55
CA ALA A 65 26.40 -12.86 -34.43
C ALA A 65 27.05 -11.67 -35.17
N GLN A 66 26.29 -10.62 -35.43
CA GLN A 66 26.78 -9.37 -36.06
C GLN A 66 27.66 -8.52 -35.13
N GLY A 67 27.82 -8.92 -33.86
CA GLY A 67 28.54 -8.17 -32.84
C GLY A 67 27.63 -7.60 -31.76
N ILE A 68 28.23 -6.90 -30.81
CA ILE A 68 27.49 -6.20 -29.75
C ILE A 68 26.78 -5.00 -30.38
N THR A 69 25.46 -5.00 -30.36
CA THR A 69 24.63 -3.98 -31.01
C THR A 69 23.36 -3.71 -30.24
N ALA A 70 22.88 -2.47 -30.24
CA ALA A 70 21.58 -2.11 -29.69
C ALA A 70 20.40 -2.60 -30.55
N GLN A 71 20.65 -2.94 -31.81
CA GLN A 71 19.66 -3.46 -32.75
C GLN A 71 20.03 -4.90 -33.12
N PRO A 72 19.67 -5.89 -32.28
CA PRO A 72 19.94 -7.29 -32.60
C PRO A 72 19.19 -7.71 -33.88
N CYS A 73 19.83 -8.48 -34.75
CA CYS A 73 19.30 -8.78 -36.09
C CYS A 73 18.03 -9.64 -36.11
N GLY A 74 17.72 -10.36 -35.02
CA GLY A 74 16.55 -11.24 -34.94
C GLY A 74 16.63 -12.54 -35.77
N VAL A 75 17.57 -12.65 -36.70
CA VAL A 75 17.65 -13.76 -37.67
C VAL A 75 18.82 -14.72 -37.46
N CYS A 76 19.83 -14.35 -36.67
CA CYS A 76 20.95 -15.26 -36.38
C CYS A 76 20.57 -16.36 -35.38
N SER A 77 21.32 -17.46 -35.37
CA SER A 77 21.06 -18.62 -34.49
C SER A 77 20.92 -18.23 -33.02
N SER A 78 21.84 -17.40 -32.50
CA SER A 78 21.77 -16.90 -31.11
C SER A 78 20.51 -16.09 -30.85
N CYS A 79 20.15 -15.17 -31.75
CA CYS A 79 18.93 -14.36 -31.63
C CYS A 79 17.67 -15.23 -31.62
N ILE A 80 17.56 -16.18 -32.56
CA ILE A 80 16.39 -17.07 -32.66
C ILE A 80 16.25 -17.92 -31.40
N ARG A 81 17.34 -18.56 -30.94
CA ARG A 81 17.32 -19.39 -29.73
C ARG A 81 16.92 -18.60 -28.49
N ILE A 82 17.37 -17.35 -28.34
CA ILE A 82 16.97 -16.49 -27.23
C ILE A 82 15.49 -16.07 -27.34
N ILE A 83 14.99 -15.77 -28.55
CA ILE A 83 13.56 -15.45 -28.76
C ILE A 83 12.67 -16.64 -28.36
N GLU A 84 13.08 -17.84 -28.74
CA GLU A 84 12.36 -19.09 -28.45
C GLU A 84 12.52 -19.56 -27.00
N GLY A 85 13.49 -19.02 -26.26
CA GLY A 85 13.79 -19.42 -24.88
C GLY A 85 14.60 -20.72 -24.77
N ASN A 86 15.27 -21.14 -25.85
CA ASN A 86 16.00 -22.41 -25.96
C ASN A 86 17.53 -22.20 -26.03
N SER A 87 18.03 -21.05 -25.58
CA SER A 87 19.47 -20.75 -25.59
C SER A 87 20.16 -21.35 -24.37
N LEU A 88 21.26 -22.07 -24.58
CA LEU A 88 22.10 -22.58 -23.50
C LEU A 88 22.94 -21.49 -22.81
N ASP A 89 23.15 -20.37 -23.52
CA ASP A 89 23.92 -19.21 -23.04
C ASP A 89 23.02 -18.07 -22.54
N CYS A 90 21.70 -18.25 -22.55
CA CYS A 90 20.75 -17.31 -21.93
C CYS A 90 19.79 -18.11 -21.05
N ILE A 91 20.08 -18.15 -19.76
CA ILE A 91 19.33 -18.92 -18.78
C ILE A 91 18.33 -17.97 -18.10
N GLU A 92 17.05 -18.24 -18.26
CA GLU A 92 15.97 -17.50 -17.61
C GLU A 92 15.40 -18.34 -16.46
N ILE A 93 15.42 -17.78 -15.25
CA ILE A 93 14.91 -18.38 -14.03
C ILE A 93 13.83 -17.47 -13.47
N ASP A 94 12.64 -18.03 -13.27
CA ASP A 94 11.60 -17.38 -12.50
C ASP A 94 11.79 -17.72 -11.02
N ALA A 95 12.26 -16.75 -10.24
CA ALA A 95 12.50 -16.94 -8.81
C ALA A 95 11.21 -17.24 -8.06
N ALA A 96 10.01 -16.91 -8.58
CA ALA A 96 8.77 -17.30 -7.93
C ALA A 96 8.53 -18.82 -7.97
N SER A 97 9.10 -19.51 -8.96
CA SER A 97 9.01 -20.97 -9.15
C SER A 97 10.26 -21.70 -8.63
N HIS A 98 11.42 -21.05 -8.70
CA HIS A 98 12.74 -21.57 -8.31
C HIS A 98 13.34 -20.74 -7.17
N ARG A 99 12.71 -20.80 -5.99
CA ARG A 99 13.10 -19.99 -4.82
C ARG A 99 14.29 -20.57 -4.06
N GLY A 100 14.53 -21.87 -4.21
CA GLY A 100 15.39 -22.66 -3.33
C GLY A 100 16.88 -22.38 -3.50
N ILE A 101 17.63 -22.67 -2.44
CA ILE A 101 19.09 -22.54 -2.45
C ILE A 101 19.76 -23.47 -3.47
N ASP A 102 19.20 -24.65 -3.72
CA ASP A 102 19.81 -25.66 -4.60
C ASP A 102 19.82 -25.16 -6.06
N ASP A 103 18.74 -24.54 -6.54
CA ASP A 103 18.67 -23.94 -7.88
C ASP A 103 19.77 -22.87 -8.07
N ILE A 104 20.00 -22.03 -7.05
CA ILE A 104 21.02 -20.98 -7.11
C ILE A 104 22.44 -21.54 -6.94
N ARG A 105 22.63 -22.62 -6.18
CA ARG A 105 23.92 -23.32 -6.11
C ARG A 105 24.28 -23.94 -7.44
N ASP A 106 23.32 -24.61 -8.08
CA ASP A 106 23.48 -25.18 -9.42
C ASP A 106 23.81 -24.09 -10.44
N LEU A 107 23.12 -22.95 -10.36
CA LEU A 107 23.44 -21.78 -11.19
C LEU A 107 24.88 -21.32 -10.95
N ARG A 108 25.29 -21.17 -9.68
CA ARG A 108 26.65 -20.71 -9.32
C ARG A 108 27.74 -21.63 -9.87
N GLU A 109 27.51 -22.94 -9.86
CA GLU A 109 28.43 -23.89 -10.47
C GLU A 109 28.48 -23.72 -11.99
N LYS A 110 27.32 -23.56 -12.63
CA LYS A 110 27.21 -23.34 -14.08
C LYS A 110 27.84 -22.02 -14.55
N VAL A 111 27.90 -20.99 -13.70
CA VAL A 111 28.49 -19.67 -14.01
C VAL A 111 29.98 -19.75 -14.29
N LYS A 112 30.69 -20.70 -13.65
CA LYS A 112 32.15 -20.86 -13.82
C LYS A 112 32.55 -21.27 -15.24
N TYR A 113 31.65 -21.92 -15.97
CA TYR A 113 31.92 -22.38 -17.33
C TYR A 113 31.70 -21.27 -18.35
N SER A 114 32.61 -21.19 -19.32
CA SER A 114 32.50 -20.28 -20.47
C SER A 114 31.24 -20.57 -21.30
N PRO A 115 30.77 -19.57 -22.10
CA PRO A 115 29.64 -19.77 -23.01
C PRO A 115 29.97 -20.84 -24.07
N ILE A 116 28.94 -21.52 -24.58
CA ILE A 116 29.08 -22.62 -25.55
C ILE A 116 29.15 -22.08 -26.99
N GLU A 117 28.20 -21.22 -27.36
CA GLU A 117 28.06 -20.70 -28.73
C GLU A 117 28.13 -19.17 -28.78
N SER A 118 27.86 -18.49 -27.66
CA SER A 118 27.69 -17.04 -27.59
C SER A 118 28.91 -16.32 -27.00
N ARG A 119 28.91 -14.97 -27.01
CA ARG A 119 29.99 -14.15 -26.44
C ARG A 119 29.91 -14.09 -24.91
N PHE A 120 28.70 -14.02 -24.39
CA PHE A 120 28.39 -13.91 -22.97
C PHE A 120 27.36 -14.96 -22.56
N LYS A 121 27.45 -15.39 -21.31
CA LYS A 121 26.46 -16.23 -20.64
C LYS A 121 25.57 -15.33 -19.79
N VAL A 122 24.32 -15.16 -20.21
CA VAL A 122 23.37 -14.23 -19.61
C VAL A 122 22.43 -14.98 -18.69
N TYR A 123 22.29 -14.49 -17.46
CA TYR A 123 21.40 -15.02 -16.44
C TYR A 123 20.30 -14.00 -16.16
N ILE A 124 19.08 -14.32 -16.58
CA ILE A 124 17.89 -13.50 -16.31
C ILE A 124 17.17 -14.13 -15.12
N ILE A 125 17.09 -13.41 -13.99
CA ILE A 125 16.38 -13.85 -12.79
C ILE A 125 15.18 -12.93 -12.60
N ASP A 126 13.98 -13.43 -12.93
CA ASP A 126 12.73 -12.69 -12.79
C ASP A 126 12.15 -12.85 -11.38
N GLU A 127 11.43 -11.83 -10.93
CA GLU A 127 10.92 -11.68 -9.56
C GLU A 127 11.93 -12.05 -8.46
N VAL A 128 13.17 -11.54 -8.59
CA VAL A 128 14.31 -11.91 -7.73
C VAL A 128 14.04 -11.71 -6.22
N HIS A 129 13.11 -10.82 -5.85
CA HIS A 129 12.69 -10.62 -4.45
C HIS A 129 12.03 -11.85 -3.81
N MET A 130 11.67 -12.86 -4.61
CA MET A 130 11.08 -14.12 -4.15
C MET A 130 12.13 -15.16 -3.71
N LEU A 131 13.42 -14.91 -3.94
CA LEU A 131 14.50 -15.80 -3.48
C LEU A 131 14.60 -15.83 -1.95
N THR A 132 15.00 -16.97 -1.40
CA THR A 132 15.30 -17.05 0.03
C THR A 132 16.59 -16.31 0.39
N THR A 133 16.76 -15.95 1.66
CA THR A 133 17.97 -15.26 2.15
C THR A 133 19.24 -16.07 1.87
N GLU A 134 19.18 -17.39 1.99
CA GLU A 134 20.32 -18.26 1.73
C GLU A 134 20.67 -18.32 0.24
N ALA A 135 19.66 -18.30 -0.64
CA ALA A 135 19.82 -18.20 -2.07
C ALA A 135 20.48 -16.85 -2.46
N PHE A 136 20.06 -15.73 -1.86
CA PHE A 136 20.74 -14.44 -2.06
C PHE A 136 22.22 -14.48 -1.66
N ASN A 137 22.52 -15.04 -0.49
CA ASN A 137 23.90 -15.16 0.00
C ASN A 137 24.77 -16.05 -0.91
N ALA A 138 24.18 -17.08 -1.52
CA ALA A 138 24.87 -17.91 -2.49
C ALA A 138 25.23 -17.12 -3.77
N LEU A 139 24.34 -16.21 -4.21
CA LEU A 139 24.54 -15.35 -5.38
C LEU A 139 25.55 -14.22 -5.14
N LEU A 140 25.62 -13.68 -3.92
CA LEU A 140 26.50 -12.54 -3.57
C LEU A 140 27.95 -12.76 -3.97
N LYS A 141 28.51 -13.94 -3.69
CA LYS A 141 29.91 -14.27 -4.06
C LYS A 141 30.15 -14.15 -5.56
N THR A 142 29.15 -14.48 -6.37
CA THR A 142 29.23 -14.44 -7.83
C THR A 142 29.00 -13.05 -8.39
N LEU A 143 28.22 -12.22 -7.70
CA LEU A 143 28.06 -10.80 -8.06
C LEU A 143 29.28 -9.96 -7.64
N GLU A 144 29.99 -10.36 -6.57
CA GLU A 144 31.23 -9.73 -6.12
C GLU A 144 32.41 -10.02 -7.05
N GLU A 145 32.56 -11.27 -7.46
CA GLU A 145 33.65 -11.73 -8.33
C GLU A 145 33.08 -12.43 -9.58
N PRO A 146 32.41 -11.67 -10.48
CA PRO A 146 31.79 -12.25 -11.66
C PRO A 146 32.84 -12.66 -12.69
N PRO A 147 32.69 -13.83 -13.35
CA PRO A 147 33.48 -14.14 -14.53
C PRO A 147 33.27 -13.11 -15.63
N ALA A 148 34.32 -12.79 -16.39
CA ALA A 148 34.26 -11.77 -17.45
C ALA A 148 33.22 -12.05 -18.56
N HIS A 149 32.82 -13.31 -18.73
CA HIS A 149 31.82 -13.74 -19.70
C HIS A 149 30.39 -13.79 -19.14
N ALA A 150 30.19 -13.56 -17.83
CA ALA A 150 28.88 -13.68 -17.20
C ALA A 150 28.19 -12.31 -17.08
N ILE A 151 26.90 -12.26 -17.45
CA ILE A 151 26.05 -11.08 -17.27
C ILE A 151 24.80 -11.48 -16.50
N PHE A 152 24.52 -10.80 -15.39
CA PHE A 152 23.32 -10.97 -14.58
C PHE A 152 22.30 -9.86 -14.88
N ILE A 153 21.05 -10.24 -15.09
CA ILE A 153 19.92 -9.34 -15.23
C ILE A 153 18.87 -9.78 -14.21
N LEU A 154 18.79 -9.03 -13.11
CA LEU A 154 17.83 -9.26 -12.04
C LEU A 154 16.61 -8.38 -12.31
N ALA A 155 15.39 -8.92 -12.24
CA ALA A 155 14.16 -8.15 -12.37
C ALA A 155 13.30 -8.28 -11.11
N THR A 156 12.76 -7.17 -10.63
CA THR A 156 11.90 -7.16 -9.44
C THR A 156 10.77 -6.13 -9.54
N THR A 157 9.62 -6.46 -8.98
CA THR A 157 8.53 -5.54 -8.68
C THR A 157 8.69 -4.84 -7.32
N GLU A 158 9.44 -5.44 -6.40
CA GLU A 158 9.60 -4.96 -5.02
C GLU A 158 11.09 -4.76 -4.68
N PRO A 159 11.71 -3.64 -5.09
CA PRO A 159 13.14 -3.41 -4.86
C PRO A 159 13.48 -3.25 -3.37
N HIS A 160 12.53 -2.82 -2.54
CA HIS A 160 12.72 -2.62 -1.10
C HIS A 160 12.85 -3.93 -0.31
N ARG A 161 12.49 -5.08 -0.90
CA ARG A 161 12.69 -6.41 -0.31
C ARG A 161 14.09 -6.97 -0.58
N LEU A 162 14.88 -6.31 -1.43
CA LEU A 162 16.23 -6.77 -1.76
C LEU A 162 17.24 -6.27 -0.73
N PRO A 163 18.24 -7.10 -0.36
CA PRO A 163 19.34 -6.65 0.47
C PRO A 163 20.15 -5.53 -0.20
N ASP A 164 20.58 -4.53 0.59
CA ASP A 164 21.44 -3.43 0.11
C ASP A 164 22.76 -3.91 -0.52
N THR A 165 23.22 -5.10 -0.10
CA THR A 165 24.40 -5.77 -0.66
C THR A 165 24.24 -6.15 -2.14
N ILE A 166 23.02 -6.41 -2.59
CA ILE A 166 22.71 -6.64 -4.02
C ILE A 166 22.57 -5.29 -4.75
N LEU A 167 21.86 -4.34 -4.14
CA LEU A 167 21.59 -3.03 -4.73
C LEU A 167 22.88 -2.28 -5.06
N SER A 168 23.88 -2.35 -4.18
CA SER A 168 25.20 -1.72 -4.34
C SER A 168 26.05 -2.30 -5.47
N ARG A 169 25.76 -3.51 -5.94
CA ARG A 169 26.56 -4.24 -6.94
C ARG A 169 25.93 -4.29 -8.32
N CYS A 170 24.71 -3.78 -8.46
CA CYS A 170 23.97 -3.81 -9.71
C CYS A 170 23.77 -2.40 -10.26
N LEU A 171 23.85 -2.25 -11.59
CA LEU A 171 23.32 -1.05 -12.23
C LEU A 171 21.79 -1.07 -12.17
N ARG A 172 21.22 -0.21 -11.33
CA ARG A 172 19.77 -0.08 -11.19
C ARG A 172 19.17 0.69 -12.36
N ILE A 173 18.18 0.09 -13.02
CA ILE A 173 17.37 0.70 -14.07
C ILE A 173 15.91 0.64 -13.64
N ASN A 174 15.28 1.81 -13.53
CA ASN A 174 13.86 1.92 -13.17
C ASN A 174 12.98 1.91 -14.41
N PHE A 175 11.90 1.15 -14.35
CA PHE A 175 10.83 1.07 -15.32
C PHE A 175 9.58 1.68 -14.70
N ASN A 176 9.00 2.65 -15.40
CA ASN A 176 7.83 3.37 -14.91
C ASN A 176 6.54 2.72 -15.42
N SER A 177 5.41 3.01 -14.78
CA SER A 177 4.10 2.68 -15.36
C SER A 177 3.94 3.39 -16.71
N ILE A 178 3.34 2.70 -17.68
CA ILE A 178 3.17 3.25 -19.02
C ILE A 178 1.97 4.19 -19.03
N GLU A 179 2.14 5.37 -19.62
CA GLU A 179 1.07 6.36 -19.77
C GLU A 179 -0.06 5.84 -20.67
N ASN A 180 -1.29 6.22 -20.34
CA ASN A 180 -2.47 5.72 -21.04
C ASN A 180 -2.47 6.14 -22.52
N GLU A 181 -2.05 7.36 -22.84
CA GLU A 181 -1.94 7.85 -24.21
C GLU A 181 -0.96 7.01 -25.04
N ALA A 182 0.23 6.75 -24.49
CA ALA A 182 1.23 5.92 -25.16
C ALA A 182 0.73 4.48 -25.37
N MET A 183 -0.02 3.95 -24.39
CA MET A 183 -0.62 2.63 -24.48
C MET A 183 -1.73 2.56 -25.54
N VAL A 184 -2.65 3.52 -25.58
CA VAL A 184 -3.72 3.61 -26.58
C VAL A 184 -3.14 3.71 -27.98
N GLN A 185 -2.09 4.53 -28.19
CA GLN A 185 -1.39 4.60 -29.47
C GLN A 185 -0.78 3.25 -29.88
N HIS A 186 -0.21 2.50 -28.93
CA HIS A 186 0.33 1.18 -29.20
C HIS A 186 -0.76 0.16 -29.53
N LEU A 187 -1.84 0.10 -28.74
CA LEU A 187 -2.98 -0.80 -28.99
C LEU A 187 -3.63 -0.49 -30.34
N SER A 188 -3.75 0.79 -30.72
CA SER A 188 -4.26 1.21 -32.03
C SER A 188 -3.36 0.72 -33.18
N LYS A 189 -2.04 0.72 -33.01
CA LYS A 189 -1.13 0.12 -34.01
C LYS A 189 -1.36 -1.39 -34.15
N ILE A 190 -1.59 -2.08 -33.03
CA ILE A 190 -1.88 -3.52 -33.02
C ILE A 190 -3.19 -3.81 -33.76
N THR A 191 -4.28 -3.14 -33.40
CA THR A 191 -5.61 -3.39 -34.00
C THR A 191 -5.63 -3.16 -35.49
N ASN A 192 -4.99 -2.08 -35.95
CA ASN A 192 -4.88 -1.75 -37.38
C ASN A 192 -4.12 -2.83 -38.17
N GLN A 193 -3.06 -3.40 -37.61
CA GLN A 193 -2.29 -4.46 -38.28
C GLN A 193 -2.99 -5.83 -38.24
N GLU A 194 -3.77 -6.11 -37.19
CA GLU A 194 -4.58 -7.33 -37.10
C GLU A 194 -5.90 -7.23 -37.90
N GLY A 195 -6.25 -6.04 -38.41
CA GLY A 195 -7.44 -5.81 -39.24
C GLY A 195 -8.75 -5.70 -38.45
N PHE A 196 -8.68 -5.27 -37.19
CA PHE A 196 -9.85 -5.02 -36.33
C PHE A 196 -10.10 -3.51 -36.20
N SER A 197 -11.37 -3.13 -36.17
CA SER A 197 -11.79 -1.74 -35.92
C SER A 197 -12.32 -1.65 -34.49
N ILE A 198 -11.58 -0.95 -33.63
CA ILE A 198 -11.96 -0.75 -32.22
C ILE A 198 -12.14 0.74 -31.99
N GLU A 199 -13.22 1.10 -31.30
CA GLU A 199 -13.47 2.49 -30.89
C GLU A 199 -12.39 3.00 -29.94
N GLU A 200 -12.02 4.27 -30.08
CA GLU A 200 -10.98 4.89 -29.24
C GLU A 200 -11.35 4.86 -27.74
N ALA A 201 -12.64 5.07 -27.42
CA ALA A 201 -13.14 4.97 -26.04
C ALA A 201 -12.91 3.56 -25.43
N ALA A 202 -13.05 2.50 -26.22
CA ALA A 202 -12.77 1.14 -25.77
C ALA A 202 -11.27 0.92 -25.52
N LEU A 203 -10.39 1.50 -26.33
CA LEU A 203 -8.94 1.45 -26.10
C LEU A 203 -8.54 2.18 -24.81
N TYR A 204 -9.16 3.33 -24.54
CA TYR A 204 -8.97 4.05 -23.27
C TYR A 204 -9.44 3.24 -22.07
N LEU A 205 -10.56 2.52 -22.18
CA LEU A 205 -11.04 1.62 -21.13
C LEU A 205 -10.01 0.53 -20.82
N ILE A 206 -9.43 -0.10 -21.85
CA ILE A 206 -8.36 -1.10 -21.69
C ILE A 206 -7.15 -0.48 -20.99
N ALA A 207 -6.72 0.71 -21.43
CA ALA A 207 -5.56 1.38 -20.86
C ALA A 207 -5.76 1.70 -19.37
N GLN A 208 -6.91 2.24 -18.99
CA GLN A 208 -7.28 2.50 -17.59
C GLN A 208 -7.29 1.20 -16.77
N LYS A 209 -7.97 0.16 -17.25
CA LYS A 209 -8.08 -1.13 -16.54
C LYS A 209 -6.72 -1.81 -16.35
N SER A 210 -5.80 -1.61 -17.31
CA SER A 210 -4.46 -2.20 -17.25
C SER A 210 -3.51 -1.57 -16.22
N ALA A 211 -3.87 -0.42 -15.62
CA ALA A 211 -3.06 0.27 -14.61
C ALA A 211 -1.58 0.46 -15.01
N GLY A 212 -1.31 0.75 -16.28
CA GLY A 212 0.04 0.96 -16.82
C GLY A 212 0.81 -0.32 -17.20
N SER A 213 0.19 -1.50 -17.12
CA SER A 213 0.74 -2.78 -17.56
C SER A 213 0.40 -3.05 -19.02
N LEU A 214 1.38 -2.90 -19.92
CA LEU A 214 1.18 -3.19 -21.35
C LEU A 214 0.85 -4.67 -21.61
N ARG A 215 1.42 -5.58 -20.80
CA ARG A 215 1.11 -7.00 -20.90
C ARG A 215 -0.38 -7.28 -20.67
N ASP A 216 -0.96 -6.66 -19.65
CA ASP A 216 -2.37 -6.87 -19.32
C ASP A 216 -3.26 -6.15 -20.35
N ALA A 217 -2.87 -4.96 -20.80
CA ALA A 217 -3.56 -4.24 -21.88
C ALA A 217 -3.66 -5.05 -23.18
N VAL A 218 -2.57 -5.67 -23.62
CA VAL A 218 -2.58 -6.54 -24.81
C VAL A 218 -3.39 -7.82 -24.58
N SER A 219 -3.42 -8.34 -23.35
CA SER A 219 -4.23 -9.51 -22.99
C SER A 219 -5.73 -9.19 -23.02
N PHE A 220 -6.13 -8.02 -22.50
CA PHE A 220 -7.49 -7.50 -22.60
C PHE A 220 -7.90 -7.23 -24.05
N LEU A 221 -6.98 -6.68 -24.86
CA LEU A 221 -7.22 -6.50 -26.29
C LEU A 221 -7.45 -7.83 -27.00
N GLU A 222 -6.63 -8.85 -26.73
CA GLU A 222 -6.79 -10.19 -27.27
C GLU A 222 -8.14 -10.82 -26.89
N GLN A 223 -8.58 -10.62 -25.64
CA GLN A 223 -9.89 -11.06 -25.20
C GLN A 223 -11.02 -10.38 -25.99
N LEU A 224 -10.92 -9.08 -26.25
CA LEU A 224 -11.91 -8.37 -27.06
C LEU A 224 -11.90 -8.80 -28.53
N MET A 225 -10.72 -9.09 -29.08
CA MET A 225 -10.59 -9.58 -30.45
C MET A 225 -11.10 -11.01 -30.65
N SER A 226 -11.32 -11.75 -29.56
CA SER A 226 -12.02 -13.05 -29.62
C SER A 226 -13.52 -12.93 -29.88
N TRP A 227 -14.07 -11.71 -29.80
CA TRP A 227 -15.43 -11.41 -30.20
C TRP A 227 -15.63 -11.62 -31.71
N GLU A 228 -16.74 -12.25 -32.11
CA GLU A 228 -16.96 -12.66 -33.51
C GLU A 228 -17.00 -11.48 -34.49
N GLU A 229 -17.38 -10.29 -34.01
CA GLU A 229 -17.47 -9.09 -34.83
C GLU A 229 -16.13 -8.34 -34.92
N LYS A 230 -15.74 -7.95 -36.14
CA LYS A 230 -14.53 -7.15 -36.38
C LYS A 230 -14.63 -5.69 -35.93
N ARG A 231 -15.82 -5.28 -35.46
CA ARG A 231 -16.09 -3.95 -34.91
C ARG A 231 -16.36 -4.09 -33.43
N ILE A 232 -15.48 -3.54 -32.61
CA ILE A 232 -15.59 -3.58 -31.16
C ILE A 232 -15.95 -2.18 -30.67
N THR A 233 -17.16 -2.04 -30.13
CA THR A 233 -17.66 -0.80 -29.54
C THR A 233 -17.27 -0.69 -28.07
N TYR A 234 -17.44 0.50 -27.49
CA TYR A 234 -17.29 0.71 -26.06
C TYR A 234 -18.18 -0.22 -25.21
N GLU A 235 -19.44 -0.41 -25.62
CA GLU A 235 -20.40 -1.30 -24.93
C GLU A 235 -19.96 -2.77 -24.94
N HIS A 236 -19.37 -3.24 -26.04
CA HIS A 236 -18.79 -4.57 -26.09
C HIS A 236 -17.60 -4.69 -25.13
N ALA A 237 -16.78 -3.64 -25.03
CA ALA A 237 -15.62 -3.63 -24.16
C ALA A 237 -15.99 -3.63 -22.67
N THR A 238 -17.00 -2.87 -22.25
CA THR A 238 -17.46 -2.88 -20.86
C THR A 238 -18.01 -4.25 -20.45
N LEU A 239 -18.77 -4.91 -21.33
CA LEU A 239 -19.32 -6.24 -21.11
C LEU A 239 -18.21 -7.30 -20.95
N VAL A 240 -17.26 -7.35 -21.90
CA VAL A 240 -16.21 -8.37 -21.91
C VAL A 240 -15.19 -8.14 -20.78
N LEU A 241 -14.82 -6.89 -20.51
CA LEU A 241 -13.88 -6.54 -19.47
C LEU A 241 -14.51 -6.49 -18.08
N ARG A 242 -15.83 -6.69 -17.95
CA ARG A 242 -16.58 -6.59 -16.69
C ARG A 242 -16.27 -5.28 -15.97
N GLU A 243 -16.42 -4.17 -16.68
CA GLU A 243 -16.27 -2.82 -16.12
C GLU A 243 -17.63 -2.15 -16.02
N VAL A 244 -17.80 -1.32 -15.00
CA VAL A 244 -18.99 -0.51 -14.87
C VAL A 244 -18.92 0.63 -15.88
N ASP A 245 -19.98 0.81 -16.66
CA ASP A 245 -20.07 1.93 -17.60
C ASP A 245 -19.99 3.26 -16.82
N GLN A 246 -19.26 4.22 -17.37
CA GLN A 246 -19.11 5.54 -16.78
C GLN A 246 -20.47 6.25 -16.66
N SER A 247 -21.40 6.08 -17.61
CA SER A 247 -22.74 6.66 -17.49
C SER A 247 -23.55 6.02 -16.36
N ASP A 248 -23.31 4.74 -16.09
CA ASP A 248 -23.93 4.00 -15.00
C ASP A 248 -23.36 4.48 -13.64
N LEU A 249 -22.05 4.76 -13.55
CA LEU A 249 -21.42 5.38 -12.37
C LEU A 249 -21.95 6.81 -12.14
N ASP A 250 -22.07 7.60 -13.20
CA ASP A 250 -22.64 8.96 -13.14
C ASP A 250 -24.10 8.91 -12.61
N ALA A 251 -24.91 7.97 -13.12
CA ALA A 251 -26.28 7.76 -12.66
C ALA A 251 -26.36 7.31 -11.20
N LEU A 252 -25.51 6.34 -10.79
CA LEU A 252 -25.43 5.90 -9.40
C LEU A 252 -25.04 7.07 -8.48
N PHE A 253 -24.09 7.89 -8.90
CA PHE A 253 -23.66 9.05 -8.13
C PHE A 253 -24.77 10.07 -7.90
N VAL A 254 -25.62 10.31 -8.91
CA VAL A 254 -26.83 11.14 -8.76
C VAL A 254 -27.80 10.52 -7.73
N LEU A 255 -28.00 9.20 -7.75
CA LEU A 255 -28.86 8.51 -6.78
C LEU A 255 -28.29 8.58 -5.35
N LEU A 256 -26.99 8.32 -5.19
CA LEU A 256 -26.26 8.45 -3.91
C LEU A 256 -26.41 9.86 -3.34
N SER A 257 -26.36 10.88 -4.19
CA SER A 257 -26.47 12.28 -3.80
C SER A 257 -27.89 12.70 -3.42
N LYS A 258 -28.91 12.02 -3.94
CA LYS A 258 -30.32 12.21 -3.57
C LYS A 258 -30.70 11.44 -2.29
N GLY A 259 -29.85 10.49 -1.87
CA GLY A 259 -30.13 9.60 -0.75
C GLY A 259 -31.21 8.56 -1.03
N ASP A 260 -31.40 8.18 -2.30
CA ASP A 260 -32.38 7.15 -2.68
C ASP A 260 -31.80 5.74 -2.47
N CYS A 261 -31.85 5.24 -1.24
CA CYS A 261 -31.30 3.94 -0.88
C CYS A 261 -31.88 2.79 -1.72
N GLY A 262 -33.18 2.84 -2.01
CA GLY A 262 -33.87 1.78 -2.76
C GLY A 262 -33.34 1.67 -4.20
N MET A 263 -33.26 2.81 -4.89
CA MET A 263 -32.76 2.83 -6.27
C MET A 263 -31.26 2.52 -6.36
N VAL A 264 -30.46 2.92 -5.36
CA VAL A 264 -29.03 2.56 -5.28
C VAL A 264 -28.87 1.03 -5.22
N LEU A 265 -29.58 0.36 -4.30
CA LEU A 265 -29.50 -1.09 -4.15
C LEU A 265 -30.03 -1.84 -5.39
N LEU A 266 -31.12 -1.36 -6.01
CA LEU A 266 -31.62 -1.92 -7.25
C LEU A 266 -30.60 -1.80 -8.39
N LYS A 267 -29.92 -0.66 -8.52
CA LYS A 267 -28.89 -0.44 -9.54
C LYS A 267 -27.68 -1.34 -9.31
N THR A 268 -27.24 -1.50 -8.07
CA THR A 268 -26.15 -2.42 -7.72
C THR A 268 -26.52 -3.87 -8.03
N ASN A 269 -27.74 -4.30 -7.71
CA ASN A 269 -28.22 -5.65 -8.04
C ASN A 269 -28.31 -5.86 -9.56
N GLU A 270 -28.73 -4.86 -10.34
CA GLU A 270 -28.70 -4.91 -11.81
C GLU A 270 -27.29 -5.20 -12.34
N TRP A 271 -26.26 -4.54 -11.81
CA TRP A 271 -24.87 -4.78 -12.20
C TRP A 271 -24.40 -6.20 -11.85
N ILE A 272 -24.73 -6.68 -10.66
CA ILE A 272 -24.37 -8.04 -10.22
C ILE A 272 -25.06 -9.09 -11.10
N LEU A 273 -26.33 -8.89 -11.45
CA LEU A 273 -27.06 -9.79 -12.36
C LEU A 273 -26.48 -9.80 -13.78
N ARG A 274 -25.85 -8.72 -14.22
CA ARG A 274 -25.08 -8.66 -15.48
C ARG A 274 -23.72 -9.37 -15.41
N GLY A 275 -23.30 -9.82 -14.22
CA GLY A 275 -22.05 -10.57 -14.00
C GLY A 275 -20.87 -9.73 -13.51
N LEU A 276 -21.11 -8.50 -13.05
CA LEU A 276 -20.09 -7.70 -12.38
C LEU A 276 -19.86 -8.21 -10.96
N GLU A 277 -18.59 -8.39 -10.59
CA GLU A 277 -18.24 -8.82 -9.24
C GLU A 277 -18.20 -7.62 -8.29
N PRO A 278 -18.60 -7.77 -7.01
CA PRO A 278 -18.58 -6.66 -6.05
C PRO A 278 -17.21 -6.00 -5.90
N GLU A 279 -16.12 -6.75 -6.09
CA GLU A 279 -14.76 -6.20 -6.08
C GLU A 279 -14.50 -5.23 -7.26
N ASP A 280 -14.97 -5.58 -8.46
CA ASP A 280 -14.83 -4.72 -9.65
C ASP A 280 -15.66 -3.44 -9.51
N ILE A 281 -16.87 -3.55 -8.93
CA ILE A 281 -17.72 -2.40 -8.63
C ILE A 281 -17.04 -1.50 -7.59
N ALA A 282 -16.52 -2.07 -6.49
CA ALA A 282 -15.82 -1.30 -5.46
C ALA A 282 -14.60 -0.56 -6.04
N ARG A 283 -13.80 -1.23 -6.86
CA ARG A 283 -12.63 -0.63 -7.55
C ARG A 283 -13.05 0.50 -8.49
N SER A 284 -14.10 0.29 -9.27
CA SER A 284 -14.66 1.32 -10.18
C SER A 284 -15.13 2.55 -9.39
N LEU A 285 -15.80 2.35 -8.26
CA LEU A 285 -16.21 3.43 -7.36
C LEU A 285 -15.01 4.16 -6.76
N SER A 286 -14.00 3.44 -6.28
CA SER A 286 -12.76 4.03 -5.76
C SER A 286 -12.11 4.96 -6.79
N GLN A 287 -11.97 4.49 -8.03
CA GLN A 287 -11.38 5.28 -9.12
C GLN A 287 -12.26 6.49 -9.50
N TYR A 288 -13.57 6.31 -9.50
CA TYR A 288 -14.55 7.38 -9.78
C TYR A 288 -14.48 8.49 -8.72
N PHE A 289 -14.58 8.15 -7.43
CA PHE A 289 -14.50 9.13 -6.34
C PHE A 289 -13.12 9.77 -6.20
N HIS A 290 -12.06 9.05 -6.56
CA HIS A 290 -10.70 9.60 -6.61
C HIS A 290 -10.59 10.68 -7.69
N SER A 291 -11.16 10.41 -8.86
CA SER A 291 -11.23 11.38 -9.97
C SER A 291 -12.01 12.63 -9.57
N LEU A 292 -13.15 12.46 -8.90
CA LEU A 292 -13.94 13.58 -8.37
C LEU A 292 -13.17 14.40 -7.32
N LEU A 293 -12.44 13.74 -6.41
CA LEU A 293 -11.63 14.42 -5.41
C LEU A 293 -10.54 15.27 -6.06
N ILE A 294 -9.80 14.73 -7.03
CA ILE A 294 -8.74 15.49 -7.73
C ILE A 294 -9.33 16.69 -8.47
N LEU A 295 -10.43 16.50 -9.20
CA LEU A 295 -11.11 17.58 -9.91
C LEU A 295 -11.68 18.64 -8.97
N SER A 296 -12.00 18.28 -7.71
CA SER A 296 -12.41 19.25 -6.68
C SER A 296 -11.27 20.11 -6.13
N LEU A 297 -10.02 19.69 -6.34
CA LEU A 297 -8.84 20.37 -5.80
C LEU A 297 -8.03 21.12 -6.86
N ILE A 298 -8.18 20.78 -8.15
CA ILE A 298 -7.36 21.30 -9.24
C ILE A 298 -8.24 21.92 -10.33
N GLU A 299 -7.99 23.19 -10.67
CA GLU A 299 -8.74 23.93 -11.71
C GLU A 299 -8.31 23.58 -13.14
N SER A 300 -7.08 23.08 -13.38
CA SER A 300 -6.58 22.55 -14.68
C SER A 300 -5.16 21.93 -14.56
N PRO A 301 -4.71 20.99 -15.43
CA PRO A 301 -5.45 20.13 -16.37
C PRO A 301 -5.47 18.65 -15.95
N SER A 302 -6.48 17.94 -16.46
CA SER A 302 -6.62 16.48 -16.64
C SER A 302 -5.84 15.58 -15.66
N PRO A 303 -6.51 15.01 -14.64
CA PRO A 303 -5.98 13.84 -13.96
C PRO A 303 -5.62 12.79 -15.02
N SER A 304 -4.38 12.30 -15.01
CA SER A 304 -3.90 11.32 -15.98
C SER A 304 -4.88 10.15 -16.08
N GLY A 305 -5.36 9.90 -17.30
CA GLY A 305 -6.23 8.76 -17.58
C GLY A 305 -7.73 9.03 -17.64
N ILE A 306 -8.24 10.26 -17.47
CA ILE A 306 -9.64 10.58 -17.79
C ILE A 306 -9.73 11.05 -19.25
N ALA A 307 -10.67 10.51 -20.02
CA ALA A 307 -10.92 10.98 -21.38
C ALA A 307 -11.24 12.49 -21.38
N PRO A 308 -10.64 13.30 -22.28
CA PRO A 308 -10.82 14.76 -22.27
C PRO A 308 -12.28 15.23 -22.26
N GLN A 309 -13.15 14.49 -22.96
CA GLN A 309 -14.59 14.75 -23.06
C GLN A 309 -15.32 14.63 -21.71
N ARG A 310 -14.79 13.85 -20.76
CA ARG A 310 -15.42 13.52 -19.48
C ARG A 310 -15.04 14.50 -18.36
N ILE A 311 -13.97 15.27 -18.53
CA ILE A 311 -13.51 16.26 -17.54
C ILE A 311 -14.60 17.31 -17.28
N GLN A 312 -15.26 17.79 -18.34
CA GLN A 312 -16.32 18.81 -18.24
C GLN A 312 -17.52 18.31 -17.42
N ILE A 313 -18.00 17.10 -17.70
CA ILE A 313 -19.15 16.48 -17.00
C ILE A 313 -18.84 16.33 -15.50
N LEU A 314 -17.65 15.83 -15.17
CA LEU A 314 -17.26 15.63 -13.78
C LEU A 314 -17.08 16.96 -13.03
N GLN A 315 -16.57 18.02 -13.68
CA GLN A 315 -16.43 19.35 -13.08
C GLN A 315 -17.79 19.96 -12.69
N GLU A 316 -18.80 19.81 -13.55
CA GLU A 316 -20.18 20.24 -13.23
C GLU A 316 -20.72 19.48 -12.01
N MET A 317 -20.43 18.18 -11.93
CA MET A 317 -20.85 17.35 -10.81
C MET A 317 -20.16 17.71 -9.49
N VAL A 318 -18.92 18.21 -9.50
CA VAL A 318 -18.12 18.48 -8.30
C VAL A 318 -18.54 19.76 -7.57
N SER A 319 -19.02 20.76 -8.30
CA SER A 319 -19.16 22.15 -7.85
C SER A 319 -19.95 22.41 -6.54
N PRO A 320 -20.89 21.55 -6.05
CA PRO A 320 -21.54 21.77 -4.75
C PRO A 320 -20.99 20.93 -3.59
N ARG A 321 -19.92 20.12 -3.73
CA ARG A 321 -19.58 19.10 -2.72
C ARG A 321 -18.32 19.37 -1.90
N PRO A 322 -18.35 19.09 -0.58
CA PRO A 322 -17.20 19.27 0.28
C PRO A 322 -16.15 18.18 0.08
N VAL A 323 -14.90 18.60 -0.08
CA VAL A 323 -13.69 17.75 -0.18
C VAL A 323 -13.62 16.73 0.96
N LEU A 324 -14.07 17.09 2.17
CA LEU A 324 -14.04 16.23 3.35
C LEU A 324 -14.97 15.01 3.22
N ALA A 325 -16.11 15.14 2.54
CA ALA A 325 -17.00 14.01 2.27
C ALA A 325 -16.35 13.04 1.28
N LEU A 326 -15.80 13.55 0.17
CA LEU A 326 -15.11 12.74 -0.84
C LEU A 326 -13.92 11.98 -0.24
N ARG A 327 -13.15 12.61 0.66
CA ARG A 327 -12.05 11.97 1.40
C ARG A 327 -12.54 10.80 2.26
N LYS A 328 -13.62 10.99 3.04
CA LYS A 328 -14.18 9.93 3.90
C LYS A 328 -14.75 8.77 3.07
N ILE A 329 -15.38 9.07 1.93
CA ILE A 329 -15.89 8.06 1.00
C ILE A 329 -14.74 7.20 0.46
N LEU A 330 -13.64 7.82 0.04
CA LEU A 330 -12.46 7.08 -0.43
C LEU A 330 -11.84 6.20 0.65
N GLN A 331 -11.78 6.68 1.90
CA GLN A 331 -11.33 5.87 3.04
C GLN A 331 -12.25 4.66 3.26
N ARG A 332 -13.57 4.84 3.16
CA ARG A 332 -14.55 3.76 3.29
C ARG A 332 -14.41 2.72 2.17
N LEU A 333 -14.24 3.16 0.93
CA LEU A 333 -14.07 2.30 -0.24
C LEU A 333 -12.74 1.51 -0.19
N GLN A 334 -11.64 2.14 0.25
CA GLN A 334 -10.37 1.44 0.45
C GLN A 334 -10.47 0.34 1.53
N GLY A 335 -11.20 0.60 2.62
CA GLY A 335 -11.50 -0.43 3.63
C GLY A 335 -12.34 -1.57 3.06
N LEU A 336 -13.36 -1.23 2.27
CA LEU A 336 -14.26 -2.20 1.63
C LEU A 336 -13.51 -3.18 0.72
N GLU A 337 -12.57 -2.71 -0.09
CA GLU A 337 -11.80 -3.58 -1.01
C GLU A 337 -11.08 -4.71 -0.26
N LEU A 338 -10.56 -4.44 0.95
CA LEU A 338 -9.92 -5.45 1.80
C LEU A 338 -10.94 -6.38 2.46
N GLU A 339 -12.08 -5.84 2.91
CA GLU A 339 -13.18 -6.61 3.53
C GLU A 339 -13.80 -7.60 2.55
N ILE A 340 -14.08 -7.17 1.30
CA ILE A 340 -14.65 -7.99 0.23
C ILE A 340 -13.79 -9.23 -0.02
N ARG A 341 -12.46 -9.07 -0.10
CA ARG A 341 -11.53 -10.19 -0.37
C ARG A 341 -11.52 -11.28 0.70
N ARG A 342 -11.99 -10.97 1.92
CA ARG A 342 -11.97 -11.89 3.07
C ARG A 342 -13.36 -12.40 3.45
N SER A 343 -14.41 -11.95 2.77
CA SER A 343 -15.80 -12.19 3.14
C SER A 343 -16.44 -13.32 2.33
N SER A 344 -17.33 -14.08 2.96
CA SER A 344 -18.22 -15.03 2.28
C SER A 344 -19.42 -14.36 1.60
N HIS A 345 -19.71 -13.10 1.94
CA HIS A 345 -20.86 -12.33 1.44
C HIS A 345 -20.42 -10.94 0.95
N PRO A 346 -19.67 -10.86 -0.16
CA PRO A 346 -19.11 -9.59 -0.66
C PRO A 346 -20.19 -8.59 -1.12
N GLN A 347 -21.32 -9.08 -1.63
CA GLN A 347 -22.43 -8.23 -2.05
C GLN A 347 -23.02 -7.41 -0.88
N ILE A 348 -23.25 -8.05 0.28
CA ILE A 348 -23.81 -7.36 1.45
C ILE A 348 -22.87 -6.25 1.92
N LEU A 349 -21.55 -6.49 1.91
CA LEU A 349 -20.56 -5.48 2.30
C LEU A 349 -20.57 -4.27 1.37
N LEU A 350 -20.69 -4.51 0.05
CA LEU A 350 -20.82 -3.44 -0.94
C LEU A 350 -22.09 -2.63 -0.71
N GLU A 351 -23.23 -3.29 -0.50
CA GLU A 351 -24.52 -2.64 -0.24
C GLU A 351 -24.46 -1.77 1.02
N LEU A 352 -23.90 -2.29 2.12
CA LEU A 352 -23.69 -1.53 3.36
C LEU A 352 -22.78 -0.32 3.15
N ALA A 353 -21.68 -0.47 2.41
CA ALA A 353 -20.78 0.64 2.10
C ALA A 353 -21.47 1.73 1.28
N LEU A 354 -22.36 1.38 0.35
CA LEU A 354 -23.14 2.36 -0.42
C LEU A 354 -24.10 3.15 0.48
N LEU A 355 -24.70 2.50 1.48
CA LEU A 355 -25.52 3.19 2.49
C LEU A 355 -24.66 4.13 3.36
N ASP A 356 -23.47 3.69 3.78
CA ASP A 356 -22.52 4.55 4.50
C ASP A 356 -22.14 5.80 3.68
N ILE A 357 -21.97 5.65 2.36
CA ILE A 357 -21.67 6.75 1.44
C ILE A 357 -22.83 7.75 1.37
N ILE A 358 -24.08 7.27 1.33
CA ILE A 358 -25.27 8.14 1.38
C ILE A 358 -25.24 9.00 2.65
N ASP A 359 -24.99 8.39 3.81
CA ASP A 359 -24.93 9.10 5.09
C ASP A 359 -23.79 10.12 5.13
N LEU A 360 -22.64 9.81 4.55
CA LEU A 360 -21.51 10.73 4.44
C LEU A 360 -21.82 11.94 3.55
N LEU A 361 -22.56 11.73 2.46
CA LEU A 361 -23.00 12.82 1.56
C LEU A 361 -24.10 13.68 2.22
N ALA A 362 -25.04 13.08 2.94
CA ALA A 362 -26.15 13.77 3.59
C ALA A 362 -25.74 14.60 4.81
N ASN A 363 -24.86 14.08 5.67
CA ASN A 363 -24.46 14.73 6.92
C ASN A 363 -23.71 16.07 6.72
N GLN A 364 -23.12 16.30 5.54
CA GLN A 364 -22.38 17.52 5.23
C GLN A 364 -23.25 18.60 4.57
N GLN A 365 -24.34 18.24 3.89
CA GLN A 365 -25.32 19.21 3.36
C GLN A 365 -26.03 19.95 4.50
N LYS A 366 -26.38 19.25 5.59
CA LYS A 366 -26.95 19.86 6.80
C LYS A 366 -26.03 20.90 7.46
N SER A 367 -24.70 20.75 7.39
CA SER A 367 -23.76 21.74 7.93
C SER A 367 -23.62 23.00 7.06
N MET A 368 -23.93 22.94 5.77
CA MET A 368 -23.96 24.12 4.89
C MET A 368 -25.23 24.96 5.10
N ASP A 369 -26.40 24.34 5.26
CA ASP A 369 -27.67 25.05 5.47
C ASP A 369 -27.77 25.78 6.83
N LEU A 370 -27.00 25.35 7.84
CA LEU A 370 -26.98 26.00 9.16
C LEU A 370 -26.13 27.29 9.21
N THR A 371 -25.46 27.67 8.11
CA THR A 371 -24.64 28.90 8.06
C THR A 371 -25.33 30.12 7.43
N THR A 372 -26.57 29.98 6.95
CA THR A 372 -27.39 31.13 6.55
C THR A 372 -28.25 31.63 7.71
N SER A 373 -27.72 32.64 8.41
CA SER A 373 -28.39 33.64 9.28
C SER A 373 -29.43 33.20 10.31
N PRO A 374 -29.17 33.48 11.60
CA PRO A 374 -30.17 34.02 12.51
C PRO A 374 -30.08 35.56 12.50
N GLU A 375 -31.14 36.17 11.98
CA GLU A 375 -31.47 37.59 12.10
C GLU A 375 -31.34 38.06 13.57
N ARG A 376 -30.55 39.13 13.78
CA ARG A 376 -30.32 39.72 15.10
C ARG A 376 -31.62 40.28 15.67
N ALA A 377 -32.23 39.60 16.63
CA ALA A 377 -33.19 40.19 17.54
C ALA A 377 -32.45 40.96 18.67
N PRO A 378 -32.94 42.14 19.09
CA PRO A 378 -32.23 43.01 20.01
C PRO A 378 -32.26 42.47 21.44
N VAL A 379 -31.11 42.54 22.10
CA VAL A 379 -30.92 42.21 23.52
C VAL A 379 -31.76 43.16 24.37
N LYS A 380 -32.68 42.60 25.16
CA LYS A 380 -33.33 43.30 26.27
C LYS A 380 -32.95 42.59 27.56
N GLU A 381 -32.12 43.24 28.35
CA GLU A 381 -31.80 42.85 29.72
C GLU A 381 -33.07 42.80 30.55
N MET A 382 -33.27 41.74 31.33
CA MET A 382 -34.05 41.80 32.57
C MET A 382 -33.73 40.62 33.52
N SER A 383 -33.15 41.01 34.65
CA SER A 383 -33.27 40.52 36.04
C SER A 383 -33.83 39.11 36.35
N VAL A 384 -33.01 38.36 37.09
CA VAL A 384 -33.38 37.21 37.94
C VAL A 384 -34.10 37.71 39.20
N PRO A 385 -35.24 37.10 39.61
CA PRO A 385 -35.27 36.48 40.94
C PRO A 385 -36.13 35.20 41.08
N ASN A 386 -35.49 34.15 41.59
CA ASN A 386 -35.86 33.23 42.68
C ASN A 386 -37.24 32.50 42.76
N LYS A 387 -37.13 31.15 42.81
CA LYS A 387 -37.84 30.15 43.65
C LYS A 387 -39.38 30.03 43.58
N LYS A 388 -39.86 28.88 43.08
CA LYS A 388 -40.56 27.79 43.83
C LYS A 388 -41.23 26.79 42.86
N SER A 389 -40.98 25.50 43.05
CA SER A 389 -41.73 24.34 42.52
C SER A 389 -43.17 24.31 43.11
N PRO A 390 -44.15 23.50 42.62
CA PRO A 390 -44.00 22.11 42.15
C PRO A 390 -44.77 21.72 40.88
N ILE A 391 -44.31 20.64 40.23
CA ILE A 391 -45.07 19.87 39.23
C ILE A 391 -45.37 18.50 39.85
N SER A 392 -46.59 18.01 39.66
CA SER A 392 -47.07 16.71 40.13
C SER A 392 -47.22 15.69 39.00
N TYR A 393 -46.94 14.42 39.35
CA TYR A 393 -47.33 13.14 38.72
C TYR A 393 -46.82 12.90 37.29
N SER A 394 -46.36 11.73 36.86
CA SER A 394 -46.17 10.37 37.39
C SER A 394 -45.45 9.65 36.23
N SER A 395 -44.46 8.77 36.41
CA SER A 395 -44.71 7.33 36.56
C SER A 395 -43.37 6.57 36.62
N LEU A 396 -43.31 5.64 37.57
CA LEU A 396 -42.66 4.31 37.52
C LEU A 396 -41.13 4.15 37.59
N THR A 397 -40.79 3.32 38.59
CA THR A 397 -39.69 2.31 38.68
C THR A 397 -38.27 2.75 39.04
N ASN A 398 -38.08 2.81 40.35
CA ASN A 398 -37.00 2.24 41.16
C ASN A 398 -35.92 1.37 40.45
N THR A 399 -34.68 1.88 40.33
CA THR A 399 -33.44 1.18 40.73
C THR A 399 -32.29 2.18 40.79
N GLN A 400 -31.82 2.51 41.99
CA GLN A 400 -30.59 3.24 42.25
C GLN A 400 -29.43 2.25 42.45
N SER A 401 -28.21 2.71 42.14
CA SER A 401 -26.86 2.13 42.33
C SER A 401 -26.27 1.29 41.18
N VAL A 402 -25.79 1.94 40.11
CA VAL A 402 -24.80 1.35 39.16
C VAL A 402 -23.68 2.34 38.76
N ASN A 403 -23.92 3.66 38.72
CA ASN A 403 -23.02 4.59 38.02
C ASN A 403 -21.77 5.10 38.78
N ALA A 404 -21.40 4.56 39.95
CA ALA A 404 -20.19 5.03 40.66
C ALA A 404 -18.93 4.19 40.32
N PHE A 405 -19.13 2.94 39.87
CA PHE A 405 -18.04 1.98 39.68
C PHE A 405 -17.40 2.09 38.29
N ASP A 406 -18.20 2.41 37.28
CA ASP A 406 -17.72 2.59 35.89
C ASP A 406 -16.84 3.84 35.72
N ASP A 407 -17.16 4.93 36.42
CA ASP A 407 -16.35 6.16 36.42
C ASP A 407 -14.97 5.94 37.07
N GLU A 408 -14.91 5.08 38.10
CA GLU A 408 -13.65 4.69 38.74
C GLU A 408 -12.80 3.82 37.81
N TRP A 409 -13.43 2.87 37.09
CA TRP A 409 -12.76 2.02 36.11
C TRP A 409 -12.17 2.82 34.94
N GLN A 410 -12.92 3.80 34.42
CA GLN A 410 -12.42 4.71 33.38
C GLN A 410 -11.20 5.53 33.87
N THR A 411 -11.21 5.95 35.14
CA THR A 411 -10.10 6.66 35.76
C THR A 411 -8.86 5.77 35.93
N ILE A 412 -9.05 4.49 36.27
CA ILE A 412 -7.99 3.48 36.36
C ILE A 412 -7.39 3.23 34.97
N LEU A 413 -8.22 3.03 33.94
CA LEU A 413 -7.78 2.81 32.57
C LEU A 413 -6.97 3.99 32.01
N GLN A 414 -7.39 5.24 32.27
CA GLN A 414 -6.63 6.42 31.84
C GLN A 414 -5.26 6.54 32.54
N ARG A 415 -5.16 6.14 33.81
CA ARG A 415 -3.86 6.10 34.51
C ARG A 415 -2.95 4.99 33.99
N LEU A 416 -3.51 3.82 33.67
CA LEU A 416 -2.76 2.71 33.08
C LEU A 416 -2.26 3.05 31.67
N LYS A 417 -3.05 3.77 30.87
CA LYS A 417 -2.64 4.29 29.55
C LYS A 417 -1.38 5.16 29.63
N LYS A 418 -1.24 5.98 30.69
CA LYS A 418 -0.06 6.84 30.90
C LYS A 418 1.19 6.06 31.34
N ARG A 419 1.03 4.90 32.00
CA ARG A 419 2.16 4.08 32.44
C ARG A 419 2.62 3.07 31.40
N LYS A 420 1.67 2.39 30.73
CA LYS A 420 1.98 1.38 29.71
C LYS A 420 0.80 1.21 28.74
N ILE A 421 0.95 1.73 27.53
CA ILE A 421 -0.08 1.72 26.49
C ILE A 421 -0.52 0.29 26.12
N SER A 422 0.40 -0.67 26.13
CA SER A 422 0.07 -2.07 25.84
C SER A 422 -0.87 -2.71 26.87
N LEU A 423 -0.77 -2.32 28.15
CA LEU A 423 -1.68 -2.83 29.19
C LEU A 423 -3.08 -2.24 29.09
N TYR A 424 -3.18 -0.96 28.70
CA TYR A 424 -4.45 -0.32 28.43
C TYR A 424 -5.22 -1.03 27.31
N ALA A 425 -4.53 -1.45 26.24
CA ALA A 425 -5.15 -2.19 25.14
C ALA A 425 -5.74 -3.54 25.60
N PHE A 426 -5.04 -4.27 26.48
CA PHE A 426 -5.55 -5.56 27.00
C PHE A 426 -6.71 -5.39 27.99
N LEU A 427 -6.74 -4.29 28.75
CA LEU A 427 -7.76 -4.05 29.78
C LEU A 427 -8.99 -3.29 29.28
N GLN A 428 -8.94 -2.73 28.05
CA GLN A 428 -10.09 -2.07 27.43
C GLN A 428 -11.25 -3.04 27.19
N GLU A 429 -10.96 -4.33 27.03
CA GLU A 429 -11.92 -5.42 26.85
C GLU A 429 -12.18 -6.22 28.14
N ALA A 430 -11.72 -5.71 29.29
CA ALA A 430 -11.93 -6.31 30.61
C ALA A 430 -12.95 -5.51 31.43
N GLU A 431 -13.81 -6.23 32.14
CA GLU A 431 -14.74 -5.66 33.11
C GLU A 431 -14.20 -5.85 34.53
N LEU A 432 -14.20 -4.78 35.33
CA LEU A 432 -13.85 -4.84 36.74
C LEU A 432 -15.10 -5.13 37.58
N ARG A 433 -15.11 -6.24 38.31
CA ARG A 433 -16.16 -6.61 39.27
C ARG A 433 -15.58 -6.70 40.69
N GLU A 434 -16.36 -6.38 41.72
CA GLU A 434 -15.95 -6.55 43.12
C GLU A 434 -16.79 -7.67 43.76
N ASP A 435 -16.12 -8.65 44.36
CA ASP A 435 -16.78 -9.74 45.08
C ASP A 435 -17.15 -9.34 46.52
N SER A 436 -18.13 -10.03 47.09
CA SER A 436 -18.66 -9.92 48.45
C SER A 436 -17.60 -9.91 49.58
N ASN A 437 -16.38 -10.39 49.31
CA ASN A 437 -15.24 -10.38 50.23
C ASN A 437 -14.19 -9.27 49.95
N SER A 438 -14.56 -8.19 49.24
CA SER A 438 -13.68 -7.07 48.86
C SER A 438 -12.47 -7.47 48.00
N LYS A 439 -12.63 -8.51 47.18
CA LYS A 439 -11.66 -8.91 46.15
C LYS A 439 -12.08 -8.34 44.79
N LEU A 440 -11.11 -7.85 44.01
CA LEU A 440 -11.35 -7.30 42.69
C LEU A 440 -11.12 -8.37 41.62
N ILE A 441 -12.12 -8.58 40.76
CA ILE A 441 -12.11 -9.56 39.68
C ILE A 441 -12.05 -8.82 38.35
N LEU A 442 -11.05 -9.12 37.52
CA LEU A 442 -11.00 -8.72 36.12
C LEU A 442 -11.60 -9.83 35.26
N ALA A 443 -12.79 -9.60 34.72
CA ALA A 443 -13.48 -10.52 33.84
C ALA A 443 -13.15 -10.23 32.38
N PHE A 444 -12.66 -11.23 31.65
CA PHE A 444 -12.39 -11.17 30.21
C PHE A 444 -13.40 -12.03 29.46
N GLY A 445 -13.77 -11.61 28.24
CA GLY A 445 -14.62 -12.41 27.35
C GLY A 445 -13.96 -13.74 26.91
N PRO A 446 -14.75 -14.71 26.42
CA PRO A 446 -14.29 -16.09 26.14
C PRO A 446 -13.18 -16.19 25.08
N ASN A 447 -13.11 -15.25 24.15
CA ASN A 447 -12.07 -15.22 23.09
C ASN A 447 -10.78 -14.50 23.52
N ASN A 448 -10.72 -13.95 24.74
CA ASN A 448 -9.66 -13.03 25.18
C ASN A 448 -8.66 -13.68 26.15
N ARG A 449 -8.42 -14.99 26.02
CA ARG A 449 -7.49 -15.75 26.86
C ARG A 449 -6.05 -15.19 26.83
N PHE A 450 -5.61 -14.71 25.66
CA PHE A 450 -4.30 -14.06 25.50
C PHE A 450 -4.18 -12.74 26.27
N HIS A 451 -5.28 -11.97 26.38
CA HIS A 451 -5.32 -10.72 27.16
C HIS A 451 -5.19 -11.02 28.65
N LYS A 452 -5.89 -12.05 29.14
CA LYS A 452 -5.75 -12.54 30.52
C LYS A 452 -4.31 -12.96 30.83
N GLU A 453 -3.72 -13.85 30.03
CA GLU A 453 -2.35 -14.35 30.25
C GLU A 453 -1.30 -13.22 30.21
N SER A 454 -1.51 -12.22 29.35
CA SER A 454 -0.64 -11.05 29.26
C SER A 454 -0.76 -10.13 30.48
N VAL A 455 -1.94 -10.02 31.08
CA VAL A 455 -2.21 -9.25 32.30
C VAL A 455 -1.68 -9.96 33.56
N GLU A 456 -1.71 -11.30 33.60
CA GLU A 456 -1.20 -12.12 34.73
C GLU A 456 0.33 -12.18 34.82
N ARG A 457 1.07 -11.71 33.81
CA ARG A 457 2.53 -11.61 33.88
C ARG A 457 2.94 -10.71 35.05
N LYS A 458 3.89 -11.16 35.88
CA LYS A 458 4.33 -10.51 37.14
C LYS A 458 4.57 -8.99 37.01
N GLU A 459 5.23 -8.55 35.94
CA GLU A 459 5.50 -7.12 35.68
C GLU A 459 4.22 -6.31 35.47
N ASN A 460 3.28 -6.85 34.69
CA ASN A 460 2.04 -6.18 34.35
C ASN A 460 1.05 -6.20 35.51
N PHE A 461 0.97 -7.32 36.20
CA PHE A 461 0.14 -7.52 37.37
C PHE A 461 0.53 -6.57 38.52
N GLN A 462 1.83 -6.35 38.73
CA GLN A 462 2.31 -5.41 39.75
C GLN A 462 1.95 -3.96 39.41
N ILE A 463 2.06 -3.55 38.14
CA ILE A 463 1.68 -2.20 37.69
C ILE A 463 0.19 -1.94 37.95
N ILE A 464 -0.67 -2.94 37.74
CA ILE A 464 -2.11 -2.83 37.99
C ILE A 464 -2.38 -2.68 39.50
N ILE A 465 -1.73 -3.49 40.34
CA ILE A 465 -1.85 -3.38 41.81
C ILE A 465 -1.38 -2.02 42.31
N ASP A 466 -0.26 -1.50 41.79
CA ASP A 466 0.28 -0.20 42.18
C ASP A 466 -0.70 0.94 41.82
N VAL A 467 -1.28 0.91 40.63
CA VAL A 467 -2.29 1.90 40.20
C VAL A 467 -3.57 1.78 41.03
N LEU A 468 -4.01 0.57 41.36
CA LEU A 468 -5.18 0.36 42.22
C LEU A 468 -4.92 0.83 43.65
N GLN A 469 -3.71 0.63 44.18
CA GLN A 469 -3.32 1.10 45.51
C GLN A 469 -3.22 2.64 45.56
N GLU A 470 -2.74 3.30 44.51
CA GLU A 470 -2.70 4.76 44.41
C GLU A 470 -4.10 5.40 44.40
N ILE A 471 -5.09 4.70 43.83
CA ILE A 471 -6.46 5.22 43.69
C ILE A 471 -7.30 4.90 44.93
N ARG A 472 -7.23 3.67 45.44
CA ARG A 472 -8.07 3.20 46.57
C ARG A 472 -7.39 3.30 47.94
N GLY A 473 -6.09 3.58 48.00
CA GLY A 473 -5.34 3.80 49.25
C GLY A 473 -5.17 2.56 50.14
N LYS A 474 -5.50 1.35 49.66
CA LYS A 474 -5.36 0.06 50.36
C LYS A 474 -4.76 -0.99 49.43
N LYS A 475 -4.09 -2.00 49.99
CA LYS A 475 -3.61 -3.16 49.20
C LYS A 475 -4.80 -4.03 48.81
N CYS A 476 -5.09 -4.12 47.51
CA CYS A 476 -6.19 -4.92 46.98
C CYS A 476 -5.69 -6.31 46.53
N GLN A 477 -6.53 -7.34 46.69
CA GLN A 477 -6.31 -8.65 46.07
C GLN A 477 -7.05 -8.68 44.73
N LEU A 478 -6.32 -8.99 43.66
CA LEU A 478 -6.81 -9.02 42.27
C LEU A 478 -6.83 -10.47 41.76
N GLU A 479 -7.90 -10.85 41.06
CA GLU A 479 -8.04 -12.16 40.41
C GLU A 479 -8.56 -11.99 38.98
N CYS A 480 -8.01 -12.73 38.01
CA CYS A 480 -8.40 -12.63 36.60
C CYS A 480 -9.22 -13.87 36.20
N VAL A 481 -10.43 -13.68 35.66
CA VAL A 481 -11.36 -14.76 35.30
C VAL A 481 -11.82 -14.60 33.85
N ILE A 482 -12.08 -15.72 33.16
CA ILE A 482 -12.72 -15.72 31.84
C ILE A 482 -14.21 -16.00 32.07
N ASP A 483 -15.08 -15.12 31.61
CA ASP A 483 -16.53 -15.29 31.75
C ASP A 483 -17.01 -16.31 30.71
N SER A 484 -17.34 -17.52 31.18
CA SER A 484 -17.76 -18.65 30.34
C SER A 484 -19.26 -18.87 30.48
N SER A 485 -20.04 -17.93 29.94
CA SER A 485 -21.49 -18.06 29.80
C SER A 485 -21.90 -18.02 28.32
N ASN A 486 -21.58 -19.09 27.58
CA ASN A 486 -22.42 -19.74 26.56
C ASN A 486 -21.67 -20.89 25.85
N ASN A 487 -21.96 -22.10 26.31
CA ASN A 487 -21.91 -23.43 25.70
C ASN A 487 -20.62 -24.13 25.17
N SER A 488 -20.43 -25.30 25.81
CA SER A 488 -20.14 -26.67 25.30
C SER A 488 -18.75 -27.04 24.78
N ASP A 489 -18.16 -27.99 25.54
CA ASP A 489 -17.34 -29.13 25.12
C ASP A 489 -16.10 -28.86 24.25
N GLU A 490 -14.91 -28.91 24.86
CA GLU A 490 -14.03 -30.09 24.78
C GLU A 490 -12.72 -29.82 25.53
N SER A 491 -12.32 -30.83 26.31
CA SER A 491 -11.09 -30.92 27.07
C SER A 491 -9.91 -31.28 26.18
N GLU A 492 -8.74 -30.66 26.38
CA GLU A 492 -7.46 -31.35 26.24
C GLU A 492 -6.30 -30.62 26.96
N GLN A 493 -5.27 -31.41 27.25
CA GLN A 493 -4.39 -31.36 28.43
C GLN A 493 -2.92 -31.00 28.08
N ILE A 494 -2.27 -30.21 28.96
CA ILE A 494 -0.85 -30.35 29.45
C ILE A 494 0.31 -29.96 28.47
N PRO A 495 1.57 -29.57 28.87
CA PRO A 495 2.18 -29.13 30.15
C PRO A 495 2.99 -27.81 30.11
N SER A 496 3.35 -27.37 31.32
CA SER A 496 4.42 -26.46 31.75
C SER A 496 5.86 -26.90 31.41
N ASP A 497 6.77 -25.94 31.24
CA ASP A 497 8.15 -26.05 31.77
C ASP A 497 8.80 -24.68 32.01
N GLU A 498 9.57 -24.63 33.10
CA GLU A 498 10.28 -23.49 33.69
C GLU A 498 11.62 -23.20 32.96
N THR A 499 12.13 -21.97 33.06
CA THR A 499 13.47 -21.68 33.64
C THR A 499 13.81 -20.18 33.67
N ASP A 500 14.35 -19.78 34.81
CA ASP A 500 14.85 -18.46 35.20
C ASP A 500 16.11 -18.02 34.44
N HIS A 501 16.32 -16.69 34.30
CA HIS A 501 17.61 -16.03 34.58
C HIS A 501 17.44 -14.52 34.87
N VAL A 502 18.30 -14.01 35.74
CA VAL A 502 18.18 -12.78 36.55
C VAL A 502 19.38 -11.85 36.29
N VAL A 503 19.10 -10.56 35.92
CA VAL A 503 19.73 -9.27 36.35
C VAL A 503 21.17 -8.92 35.86
N PRO A 504 21.63 -7.63 35.73
CA PRO A 504 21.10 -6.35 36.26
C PRO A 504 20.97 -5.09 35.36
N ASN A 505 20.24 -4.14 35.95
CA ASN A 505 20.02 -2.71 35.71
C ASN A 505 21.25 -1.81 35.48
N ASN A 506 21.02 -0.63 34.86
CA ASN A 506 21.36 0.68 35.44
C ASN A 506 20.70 1.89 34.71
N PHE A 507 20.10 2.80 35.51
CA PHE A 507 19.88 4.28 35.44
C PHE A 507 19.48 4.96 34.09
N ASN A 508 18.67 6.02 34.00
CA ASN A 508 18.27 7.10 34.93
C ASN A 508 17.01 7.83 34.38
N ASN A 509 16.22 8.47 35.26
CA ASN A 509 15.07 9.33 34.94
C ASN A 509 15.51 10.76 34.64
N ASP A 510 14.80 11.47 33.74
CA ASP A 510 14.65 12.94 33.85
C ASP A 510 13.32 13.47 33.27
N LYS A 511 12.79 14.49 33.95
CA LYS A 511 11.50 15.18 33.76
C LYS A 511 11.58 16.29 32.71
N ILE A 512 10.50 16.55 31.96
CA ILE A 512 10.34 17.79 31.18
C ILE A 512 8.96 18.43 31.40
N LEU A 513 8.98 19.75 31.64
CA LEU A 513 7.89 20.69 31.89
C LEU A 513 7.28 21.23 30.57
N ILE A 514 5.97 21.51 30.56
CA ILE A 514 5.22 22.06 29.42
C ILE A 514 4.92 23.55 29.69
N ASN A 515 5.29 24.44 28.77
CA ASN A 515 4.77 25.81 28.70
C ASN A 515 4.24 26.13 27.30
N LYS A 516 3.07 26.80 27.27
CA LYS A 516 2.37 27.30 26.09
C LYS A 516 3.01 28.58 25.55
N VAL A 517 3.12 28.72 24.23
CA VAL A 517 3.34 30.00 23.57
C VAL A 517 2.39 30.14 22.38
N GLU A 518 1.62 31.23 22.37
CA GLU A 518 0.92 31.76 21.19
C GLU A 518 1.92 32.61 20.39
N ASN A 519 1.95 32.52 19.05
CA ASN A 519 2.12 33.74 18.24
C ASN A 519 1.87 33.61 16.73
N ASN A 520 1.43 34.75 16.21
CA ASN A 520 1.06 35.12 14.84
C ASN A 520 2.22 35.04 13.83
N ASN A 521 2.00 34.42 12.67
CA ASN A 521 2.67 34.80 11.40
C ASN A 521 1.91 34.31 10.15
N ASN A 522 1.80 35.19 9.14
CA ASN A 522 0.90 35.06 7.98
C ASN A 522 1.47 34.21 6.81
N GLN A 523 2.56 33.45 7.03
CA GLN A 523 3.15 32.53 6.04
C GLN A 523 2.81 31.05 6.28
N VAL A 524 2.13 30.73 7.39
CA VAL A 524 1.82 29.34 7.78
C VAL A 524 0.50 28.82 7.17
N LYS A 525 -0.26 29.67 6.45
CA LYS A 525 -1.61 29.31 5.96
C LYS A 525 -1.66 28.11 4.99
N PRO A 526 -0.77 27.95 3.98
CA PRO A 526 -0.82 26.79 3.09
C PRO A 526 -0.41 25.50 3.80
N PHE A 527 0.54 25.60 4.75
CA PHE A 527 1.05 24.47 5.51
C PHE A 527 0.05 23.98 6.56
N LEU A 528 -0.59 24.90 7.29
CA LEU A 528 -1.69 24.56 8.21
C LEU A 528 -2.91 23.99 7.48
N ALA A 529 -3.23 24.50 6.28
CA ALA A 529 -4.27 23.92 5.44
C ALA A 529 -3.92 22.49 5.02
N ALA A 530 -2.67 22.20 4.64
CA ALA A 530 -2.23 20.84 4.37
C ALA A 530 -2.30 19.96 5.63
N VAL A 531 -1.89 20.46 6.80
CA VAL A 531 -1.96 19.72 8.06
C VAL A 531 -3.40 19.40 8.49
N GLU A 532 -4.36 20.31 8.27
CA GLU A 532 -5.80 20.06 8.46
C GLU A 532 -6.37 19.06 7.43
N ILE A 533 -5.88 19.10 6.18
CA ILE A 533 -6.28 18.17 5.12
C ILE A 533 -5.73 16.75 5.37
N PHE A 534 -4.59 16.61 6.03
CA PHE A 534 -3.93 15.31 6.23
C PHE A 534 -3.92 14.81 7.69
N GLY A 535 -4.46 15.57 8.65
CA GLY A 535 -4.61 15.15 10.05
C GLY A 535 -3.30 15.00 10.82
N GLY A 536 -2.25 15.73 10.42
CA GLY A 536 -0.93 15.67 11.05
C GLY A 536 -0.84 16.45 12.37
N LEU A 537 0.05 16.02 13.27
CA LEU A 537 0.50 16.81 14.42
C LEU A 537 1.80 17.51 14.06
N VAL A 538 1.84 18.83 14.16
CA VAL A 538 3.07 19.62 14.00
C VAL A 538 3.84 19.59 15.31
N VAL A 539 5.06 19.04 15.29
CA VAL A 539 5.99 19.10 16.42
C VAL A 539 7.20 19.91 15.96
N GLU A 540 7.34 21.12 16.48
CA GLU A 540 8.56 21.92 16.28
C GLU A 540 9.65 21.46 17.24
N TYR A 541 10.81 21.10 16.70
CA TYR A 541 12.03 20.92 17.47
C TYR A 541 12.72 22.27 17.62
N SER A 542 12.60 22.91 18.79
CA SER A 542 13.47 24.01 19.17
C SER A 542 14.79 23.45 19.68
N ALA A 543 15.84 23.51 18.85
CA ALA A 543 17.21 23.38 19.33
C ALA A 543 17.54 24.63 20.16
N ILE A 544 17.89 24.47 21.44
CA ILE A 544 18.89 25.26 22.20
C ILE A 544 19.00 24.66 23.62
N ASP A 545 20.18 24.10 23.92
CA ASP A 545 21.03 24.33 25.09
C ASP A 545 22.18 23.31 24.99
N ASP A 546 23.31 23.62 24.36
CA ASP A 546 24.38 24.52 24.84
C ASP A 546 25.02 24.09 26.17
N HIS A 547 25.15 22.77 26.40
CA HIS A 547 26.15 22.20 27.30
C HIS A 547 26.59 20.79 26.83
N LEU A 548 27.40 20.73 25.77
CA LEU A 548 28.34 19.62 25.48
C LEU A 548 29.38 20.10 24.45
N ARG A 549 30.13 21.15 24.82
CA ARG A 549 31.42 21.47 24.18
C ARG A 549 32.51 20.69 24.90
N ILE A 550 32.85 19.51 24.40
CA ILE A 550 34.17 18.90 24.61
C ILE A 550 34.63 18.28 23.29
N GLY A 551 35.57 18.97 22.63
CA GLY A 551 36.70 18.37 21.94
C GLY A 551 36.50 17.82 20.53
N TRP A 552 36.36 18.71 19.53
CA TRP A 552 36.97 18.48 18.22
C TRP A 552 37.74 19.75 17.86
N GLU A 553 38.94 19.88 18.44
CA GLU A 553 39.93 20.85 17.99
C GLU A 553 40.66 20.31 16.75
N GLU A 554 40.85 21.23 15.83
CA GLU A 554 41.67 21.15 14.63
C GLU A 554 43.03 20.50 14.92
N THR A 555 43.42 19.55 14.07
CA THR A 555 44.85 19.28 13.84
C THR A 555 45.11 19.51 12.36
N ASP A 556 45.44 20.76 12.06
CA ASP A 556 46.14 21.14 10.85
C ASP A 556 47.59 20.59 10.87
N PHE A 557 48.05 20.32 9.66
CA PHE A 557 49.42 20.04 9.22
C PHE A 557 50.53 20.76 10.01
N GLU A 558 51.64 20.05 10.30
CA GLU A 558 52.98 20.39 9.75
C GLU A 558 54.10 19.35 10.08
N LYS A 559 54.72 18.84 9.01
CA LYS A 559 56.16 18.53 8.74
C LYS A 559 57.13 18.06 9.84
N SER A 560 57.82 16.95 9.56
CA SER A 560 59.30 16.81 9.37
C SER A 560 59.65 15.30 9.35
N ASP A 561 60.09 14.75 8.22
CA ASP A 561 61.48 14.60 7.74
C ASP A 561 62.30 13.50 8.45
N GLU A 562 63.03 12.74 7.62
CA GLU A 562 64.06 11.71 7.90
C GLU A 562 63.54 10.30 8.26
N GLY A 563 63.88 9.20 7.58
CA GLY A 563 64.75 8.95 6.45
C GLY A 563 64.83 7.42 6.21
N SER A 564 64.93 7.00 4.94
CA SER A 564 65.29 5.62 4.56
C SER A 564 66.75 5.31 4.99
N PRO A 565 67.15 4.03 5.10
CA PRO A 565 67.65 3.35 3.89
C PRO A 565 67.37 1.84 3.81
N GLU A 566 67.52 1.36 2.58
CA GLU A 566 67.54 -0.03 2.14
C GLU A 566 68.73 -0.84 2.73
N ASN A 567 68.57 -2.18 2.68
CA ASN A 567 69.59 -3.23 2.61
C ASN A 567 70.52 -3.48 3.81
N ALA A 568 70.41 -4.69 4.38
CA ALA A 568 71.44 -5.74 4.42
C ALA A 568 71.29 -6.61 5.67
N GLY A 569 71.10 -7.92 5.47
CA GLY A 569 71.06 -8.95 6.51
C GLY A 569 70.57 -10.27 5.95
#